data_AF-A0A9E6XZ94-F1
#
_entry.id   AF-A0A9E6XZ94-F1
#
_cell.length_a   1.000
_cell.length_b   1.000
_cell.length_c   1.000
_cell.angle_alpha   90.00
_cell.angle_beta   90.00
_cell.angle_gamma   90.00
#
_symmetry.space_group_name_H-M   'P 1'
#
loop_
_entity.id
_entity.type
_entity.pdbx_description
1 polymer ?
#
loop_
_entity_poly.entity_id
_entity_poly.type
_entity_poly.pdbx_seq_one_letter_code
_entity_poly.pdbx_strand_id
1 'polypeptide(L)'
;MRRSAREDLRLAVRCLPRHTRVAMLEGIRSNDIISGAYTDRSGGVCPMLAAHRAGGRTDFIAFAHAWDRFARARRPRRATRRELRTLEGLLQATMVDDADFDGAIADHQRTARERRAREAQATGWGWLAGAEETAPAPDYIA
;
A
#
# COMPACT_ATOMS: atom_id res chain seq x y z
N MET A 1 23.95 13.89 -3.64
CA MET A 1 22.88 14.89 -3.34
C MET A 1 22.10 14.39 -2.13
N ARG A 2 21.97 15.16 -1.03
CA ARG A 2 21.15 14.73 0.12
C ARG A 2 19.67 14.87 -0.25
N ARG A 3 18.88 13.81 -0.05
CA ARG A 3 17.41 13.86 -0.23
C ARG A 3 16.79 14.90 0.72
N SER A 4 15.74 15.57 0.25
CA SER A 4 14.99 16.50 1.07
C SER A 4 14.16 15.74 2.12
N ALA A 5 13.85 16.37 3.25
CA ALA A 5 13.03 15.76 4.30
C ALA A 5 11.63 15.34 3.81
N ARG A 6 11.10 16.04 2.79
CA ARG A 6 9.82 15.70 2.16
C ARG A 6 9.92 14.43 1.31
N GLU A 7 11.01 14.25 0.55
CA GLU A 7 11.23 13.04 -0.24
C GLU A 7 11.47 11.82 0.67
N ASP A 8 12.21 11.99 1.76
CA ASP A 8 12.38 10.93 2.76
C ASP A 8 11.04 10.54 3.38
N LEU A 9 10.18 11.50 3.70
CA LEU A 9 8.82 11.22 4.18
C LEU A 9 7.97 10.52 3.11
N ARG A 10 8.03 10.95 1.84
CA ARG A 10 7.31 10.27 0.73
C ARG A 10 7.72 8.80 0.61
N LEU A 11 9.02 8.52 0.67
CA LEU A 11 9.53 7.15 0.61
C LEU A 11 9.08 6.33 1.81
N ALA A 12 9.17 6.89 3.02
CA ALA A 12 8.69 6.21 4.22
C ALA A 12 7.19 5.91 4.15
N VAL A 13 6.38 6.84 3.64
CA VAL A 13 4.95 6.62 3.40
C VAL A 13 4.73 5.49 2.38
N ARG A 14 5.44 5.49 1.26
CA ARG A 14 5.31 4.45 0.22
C ARG A 14 5.65 3.05 0.76
N CYS A 15 6.60 2.94 1.68
CA CYS A 15 6.96 1.66 2.30
C CYS A 15 5.90 1.12 3.29
N LEU A 16 4.93 1.94 3.72
CA LEU A 16 3.85 1.46 4.56
C LEU A 16 2.88 0.58 3.74
N PRO A 17 2.38 -0.53 4.33
CA PRO A 17 1.31 -1.30 3.72
C PRO A 17 0.12 -0.41 3.36
N ARG A 18 -0.55 -0.71 2.25
CA ARG A 18 -1.69 0.08 1.76
C ARG A 18 -2.78 0.25 2.84
N HIS A 19 -3.12 -0.84 3.54
CA HIS A 19 -4.11 -0.80 4.63
C HIS A 19 -3.69 0.13 5.78
N THR A 20 -2.41 0.17 6.15
CA THR A 20 -1.89 1.12 7.14
C THR A 20 -2.00 2.56 6.65
N ARG A 21 -1.68 2.83 5.38
CA ARG A 21 -1.83 4.19 4.85
C ARG A 21 -3.29 4.66 4.88
N VAL A 22 -4.24 3.77 4.60
CA VAL A 22 -5.68 4.05 4.69
C VAL A 22 -6.07 4.35 6.14
N ALA A 23 -5.71 3.47 7.07
CA ALA A 23 -5.97 3.67 8.49
C ALA A 23 -5.30 4.94 9.03
N MET A 24 -4.09 5.28 8.56
CA MET A 24 -3.43 6.53 8.92
C MET A 24 -4.20 7.75 8.44
N LEU A 25 -4.72 7.73 7.21
CA LEU A 25 -5.53 8.83 6.67
C LEU A 25 -6.81 9.05 7.48
N GLU A 26 -7.47 7.97 7.90
CA GLU A 26 -8.62 8.02 8.81
C GLU A 26 -8.21 8.53 10.21
N GLY A 27 -7.12 8.00 10.75
CA GLY A 27 -6.58 8.37 12.05
C GLY A 27 -6.21 9.86 12.13
N ILE A 28 -5.58 10.42 11.09
CA ILE A 28 -5.21 11.84 11.02
C ILE A 28 -6.44 12.75 11.09
N ARG A 29 -7.57 12.34 10.49
CA ARG A 29 -8.80 13.14 10.46
C ARG A 29 -9.57 13.11 11.78
N SER A 30 -9.46 12.01 12.51
CA SER A 30 -10.20 11.77 13.76
C SER A 30 -9.39 12.09 15.02
N ASN A 31 -8.09 12.36 14.88
CA ASN A 31 -7.20 12.57 16.00
C ASN A 31 -6.42 13.87 15.90
N ASP A 32 -5.94 14.24 17.06
CA ASP A 32 -5.29 15.48 17.33
C ASP A 32 -3.77 15.21 17.21
N ILE A 33 -3.24 15.38 15.99
CA ILE A 33 -1.93 14.82 15.61
C ILE A 33 -0.74 15.64 16.15
N ILE A 34 0.29 14.93 16.61
CA ILE A 34 1.54 15.51 17.11
C ILE A 34 2.76 15.04 16.32
N SER A 35 3.86 15.77 16.50
CA SER A 35 5.21 15.42 16.05
C SER A 35 6.19 15.45 17.23
N GLY A 36 7.22 14.60 17.18
CA GLY A 36 8.29 14.54 18.18
C GLY A 36 7.97 13.69 19.42
N ALA A 37 6.88 12.92 19.41
CA ALA A 37 6.50 11.98 20.46
C ALA A 37 5.46 10.97 19.97
N TYR A 38 5.27 9.89 20.74
CA TYR A 38 4.22 8.89 20.52
C TYR A 38 2.84 9.39 20.98
N THR A 39 2.78 9.99 22.17
CA THR A 39 1.60 10.66 22.76
C THR A 39 2.04 11.92 23.51
N ASP A 40 1.15 12.89 23.69
CA ASP A 40 1.36 14.03 24.59
C ASP A 40 0.46 13.97 25.84
N ARG A 41 0.63 14.93 26.77
CA ARG A 41 -0.16 15.03 28.01
C ARG A 41 -1.60 15.52 27.79
N SER A 42 -1.92 16.02 26.60
CA SER A 42 -3.23 16.55 26.23
C SER A 42 -4.05 15.56 25.40
N GLY A 43 -3.57 14.31 25.24
CA GLY A 43 -4.23 13.27 24.47
C GLY A 43 -3.90 13.27 22.98
N GLY A 44 -2.98 14.13 22.52
CA GLY A 44 -2.47 14.12 21.16
C GLY A 44 -1.65 12.88 20.87
N VAL A 45 -1.69 12.41 19.61
CA VAL A 45 -1.06 11.15 19.19
C VAL A 45 -0.25 11.29 17.91
N CYS A 46 0.80 10.49 17.77
CA CYS A 46 1.56 10.47 16.53
C CYS A 46 0.73 9.85 15.40
N PRO A 47 1.06 10.11 14.11
CA PRO A 47 0.30 9.54 13.00
C PRO A 47 0.27 8.01 13.01
N MET A 48 1.28 7.36 13.57
CA MET A 48 1.34 5.90 13.62
C MET A 48 0.44 5.29 14.69
N LEU A 49 0.34 5.91 15.86
CA LEU A 49 -0.66 5.52 16.85
C LEU A 49 -2.09 5.85 16.36
N ALA A 50 -2.28 6.96 15.65
CA ALA A 50 -3.56 7.26 15.01
C ALA A 50 -3.96 6.17 14.01
N ALA A 51 -3.02 5.73 13.17
CA ALA A 51 -3.23 4.60 12.25
C ALA A 51 -3.57 3.31 13.01
N HIS A 52 -2.84 3.00 14.07
CA HIS A 52 -3.08 1.80 14.90
C HIS A 52 -4.50 1.78 15.48
N ARG A 53 -4.97 2.91 16.01
CA ARG A 53 -6.34 3.06 16.52
C ARG A 53 -7.40 2.87 15.45
N ALA A 54 -7.10 3.22 14.20
CA ALA A 54 -7.94 2.96 13.03
C ALA A 54 -7.70 1.57 12.39
N GLY A 55 -7.01 0.65 13.09
CA GLY A 55 -6.81 -0.73 12.64
C GLY A 55 -5.56 -0.98 11.77
N GLY A 56 -4.73 0.05 11.53
CA GLY A 56 -3.45 -0.09 10.83
C GLY A 56 -2.36 -0.68 11.73
N ARG A 57 -2.04 -1.97 11.57
CA ARG A 57 -1.01 -2.63 12.38
C ARG A 57 0.33 -2.64 11.64
N THR A 58 1.27 -1.80 12.08
CA THR A 58 2.67 -1.88 11.64
C THR A 58 3.60 -1.17 12.62
N ASP A 59 4.78 -1.73 12.82
CA ASP A 59 5.85 -1.12 13.61
C ASP A 59 6.93 -0.59 12.65
N PHE A 60 6.62 0.50 11.95
CA PHE A 60 7.53 1.09 10.97
C PHE A 60 8.22 2.35 11.50
N ILE A 61 9.26 2.14 12.31
CA ILE A 61 10.05 3.19 12.98
C ILE A 61 10.63 4.22 11.99
N ALA A 62 11.00 3.79 10.78
CA ALA A 62 11.53 4.68 9.75
C ALA A 62 10.54 5.81 9.38
N PHE A 63 9.23 5.53 9.38
CA PHE A 63 8.22 6.58 9.17
C PHE A 63 8.20 7.59 10.32
N ALA A 64 8.27 7.13 11.57
CA ALA A 64 8.27 8.04 12.73
C ALA A 64 9.45 9.03 12.65
N HIS A 65 10.64 8.54 12.32
CA HIS A 65 11.81 9.40 12.13
C HIS A 65 11.66 10.36 10.94
N ALA A 66 11.13 9.88 9.81
CA ALA A 66 10.91 10.72 8.64
C ALA A 66 9.88 11.83 8.91
N TRP A 67 8.81 11.52 9.64
CA TRP A 67 7.79 12.46 10.08
C TRP A 67 8.38 13.56 10.97
N ASP A 68 9.09 13.19 12.02
CA ASP A 68 9.67 14.14 12.97
C ASP A 68 10.72 15.03 12.30
N ARG A 69 11.52 14.45 11.39
CA ARG A 69 12.48 15.20 10.58
C ARG A 69 11.80 16.18 9.64
N PHE A 70 10.72 15.78 8.96
CA PHE A 70 9.93 16.65 8.08
C PHE A 70 9.30 17.80 8.86
N ALA A 71 8.70 17.51 10.01
CA ALA A 71 8.12 18.50 10.92
C ALA A 71 9.19 19.34 11.66
N ARG A 72 10.47 18.98 11.54
CA ARG A 72 11.58 19.58 12.30
C ARG A 72 11.30 19.58 13.81
N ALA A 73 10.62 18.55 14.31
CA ALA A 73 10.23 18.44 15.69
C ALA A 73 11.45 18.11 16.56
N ARG A 74 11.81 19.02 17.48
CA ARG A 74 12.83 18.78 18.52
C ARG A 74 12.20 18.43 19.88
N ARG A 75 10.93 18.75 20.06
CA ARG A 75 10.11 18.48 21.24
C ARG A 75 8.68 18.17 20.79
N PRO A 76 7.91 17.43 21.61
CA PRO A 76 6.50 17.15 21.33
C PRO A 76 5.71 18.43 21.08
N ARG A 77 5.01 18.50 19.95
CA ARG A 77 4.08 19.60 19.63
C ARG A 77 2.97 19.14 18.69
N ARG A 78 1.90 19.94 18.62
CA ARG A 78 0.86 19.79 17.61
C ARG A 78 1.46 19.92 16.20
N ALA A 79 1.02 19.04 15.31
CA ALA A 79 1.30 19.15 13.89
C ALA A 79 0.55 20.36 13.32
N THR A 80 1.21 21.12 12.47
CA THR A 80 0.59 22.27 11.79
C THR A 80 -0.34 21.79 10.68
N ARG A 81 -1.32 22.62 10.32
CA ARG A 81 -2.22 22.32 9.19
C ARG A 81 -1.47 22.04 7.88
N ARG A 82 -0.33 22.71 7.64
CA ARG A 82 0.49 22.48 6.44
C ARG A 82 1.13 21.09 6.45
N GLU A 83 1.62 20.67 7.61
CA GLU A 83 2.25 19.35 7.78
C GLU A 83 1.22 18.24 7.58
N LEU A 84 0.02 18.38 8.14
CA LEU A 84 -1.08 17.43 7.97
C LEU A 84 -1.52 17.34 6.51
N ARG A 85 -1.79 18.46 5.84
CA ARG A 85 -2.12 18.46 4.40
C ARG A 85 -1.03 17.81 3.55
N THR A 86 0.24 18.01 3.91
CA THR A 86 1.34 17.37 3.18
C THR A 86 1.32 15.87 3.37
N LEU A 87 1.14 15.39 4.61
CA LEU A 87 1.07 13.97 4.91
C LEU A 87 -0.14 13.30 4.23
N GLU A 88 -1.32 13.91 4.30
CA GLU A 88 -2.53 13.45 3.62
C GLU A 88 -2.32 13.34 2.10
N GLY A 89 -1.76 14.39 1.48
CA GLY A 89 -1.47 14.39 0.05
C GLY A 89 -0.46 13.31 -0.35
N LEU A 90 0.55 13.03 0.48
CA LEU A 90 1.50 11.93 0.24
C LEU A 90 0.83 10.56 0.37
N LEU A 91 -0.01 10.36 1.39
CA LEU A 91 -0.77 9.12 1.58
C LEU A 91 -1.65 8.84 0.36
N GLN A 92 -2.44 9.84 -0.06
CA GLN A 92 -3.33 9.73 -1.21
C GLN A 92 -2.55 9.47 -2.51
N ALA A 93 -1.50 10.27 -2.78
CA ALA A 93 -0.71 10.11 -3.99
C ALA A 93 -0.10 8.70 -4.11
N THR A 94 0.47 8.17 -3.03
CA THR A 94 1.05 6.82 -3.07
C THR A 94 0.01 5.72 -3.25
N MET A 95 -1.24 5.91 -2.80
CA MET A 95 -2.31 4.94 -3.05
C MET A 95 -2.82 4.98 -4.50
N VAL A 96 -2.84 6.16 -5.11
CA VAL A 96 -3.14 6.33 -6.54
C VAL A 96 -2.05 5.67 -7.38
N ASP A 97 -0.78 5.91 -7.03
CA ASP A 97 0.37 5.27 -7.68
C ASP A 97 0.23 3.73 -7.65
N ASP A 98 -0.13 3.13 -6.49
CA ASP A 98 -0.32 1.67 -6.40
C ASP A 98 -1.44 1.15 -7.31
N ALA A 99 -2.57 1.85 -7.36
CA ALA A 99 -3.72 1.43 -8.17
C ALA A 99 -3.42 1.48 -9.67
N ASP A 100 -2.61 2.47 -10.12
CA ASP A 100 -2.13 2.56 -11.49
C ASP A 100 -1.22 1.37 -11.86
N PHE A 101 -0.30 1.00 -10.95
CA PHE A 101 0.54 -0.19 -11.15
C PHE A 101 -0.26 -1.49 -11.20
N ASP A 102 -1.24 -1.67 -10.32
CA ASP A 102 -2.10 -2.86 -10.32
C ASP A 102 -2.89 -2.98 -11.64
N GLY A 103 -3.39 -1.85 -12.18
CA GLY A 103 -4.05 -1.80 -13.48
C GLY A 103 -3.13 -2.18 -14.63
N ALA A 104 -1.93 -1.60 -14.69
CA ALA A 104 -0.94 -1.91 -15.73
C ALA A 104 -0.51 -3.39 -15.71
N ILE A 105 -0.38 -3.98 -14.51
CA ILE A 105 -0.06 -5.41 -14.35
C ILE A 105 -1.21 -6.27 -14.90
N ALA A 106 -2.47 -5.94 -14.56
CA ALA A 106 -3.63 -6.67 -15.06
C ALA A 106 -3.73 -6.61 -16.60
N ASP A 107 -3.49 -5.45 -17.20
CA ASP A 107 -3.50 -5.25 -18.65
C ASP A 107 -2.42 -6.06 -19.36
N HIS A 108 -1.21 -6.07 -18.79
CA HIS A 108 -0.10 -6.87 -19.31
C HIS A 108 -0.42 -8.37 -19.21
N GLN A 109 -0.94 -8.83 -18.08
CA GLN A 109 -1.32 -10.23 -17.88
C GLN A 109 -2.41 -10.68 -18.86
N ARG A 110 -3.42 -9.84 -19.12
CA ARG A 110 -4.45 -10.08 -20.14
C ARG A 110 -3.85 -10.21 -21.54
N THR A 111 -3.00 -9.27 -21.93
CA THR A 111 -2.32 -9.30 -23.23
C THR A 111 -1.46 -10.56 -23.39
N ALA A 112 -0.74 -10.95 -22.35
CA ALA A 112 0.08 -12.17 -22.34
C ALA A 112 -0.79 -13.44 -22.47
N ARG A 113 -1.95 -13.50 -21.79
CA ARG A 113 -2.90 -14.61 -21.92
C ARG A 113 -3.45 -14.71 -23.34
N GLU A 114 -3.83 -13.60 -23.95
CA GLU A 114 -4.32 -13.56 -25.33
C GLU A 114 -3.26 -13.98 -26.36
N ARG A 115 -1.99 -13.58 -26.16
CA ARG A 115 -0.87 -14.05 -27.00
C ARG A 115 -0.70 -15.56 -26.90
N ARG A 116 -0.64 -16.11 -25.68
CA ARG A 116 -0.56 -17.56 -25.46
C ARG A 116 -1.73 -18.32 -26.07
N ALA A 117 -2.95 -17.79 -25.97
CA ALA A 117 -4.13 -18.40 -26.60
C ALA A 117 -4.01 -18.43 -28.14
N ARG A 118 -3.57 -17.32 -28.75
CA ARG A 118 -3.30 -17.26 -30.19
C ARG A 118 -2.20 -18.23 -30.62
N GLU A 119 -1.11 -18.33 -29.87
CA GLU A 119 -0.02 -19.26 -30.13
C GLU A 119 -0.46 -20.73 -29.98
N ALA A 120 -1.29 -21.06 -28.98
CA ALA A 120 -1.85 -22.40 -28.81
C ALA A 120 -2.81 -22.80 -29.95
N GLN A 121 -3.59 -21.83 -30.45
CA GLN A 121 -4.45 -22.01 -31.63
C GLN A 121 -3.60 -22.19 -32.91
N ALA A 122 -2.55 -21.38 -33.08
CA ALA A 122 -1.70 -21.39 -34.28
C ALA A 122 -0.77 -22.61 -34.36
N THR A 123 -0.29 -23.13 -33.23
CA THR A 123 0.57 -24.33 -33.20
C THR A 123 -0.23 -25.62 -33.36
N GLY A 124 -1.57 -25.59 -33.27
CA GLY A 124 -2.43 -26.76 -33.43
C GLY A 124 -2.55 -27.65 -32.18
N TRP A 125 -2.17 -27.15 -31.00
CA TRP A 125 -2.24 -27.88 -29.71
C TRP A 125 -3.43 -27.44 -28.84
N GLY A 126 -4.37 -26.67 -29.39
CA GLY A 126 -5.53 -26.12 -28.68
C GLY A 126 -6.47 -27.16 -28.02
N TRP A 127 -6.35 -28.44 -28.39
CA TRP A 127 -7.15 -29.57 -27.87
C TRP A 127 -6.53 -30.26 -26.64
N LEU A 128 -5.25 -30.01 -26.30
CA LEU A 128 -4.64 -30.54 -25.06
C LEU A 128 -5.03 -29.76 -23.81
N ALA A 129 -5.53 -28.53 -23.95
CA ALA A 129 -5.96 -27.69 -22.83
C ALA A 129 -7.35 -28.06 -22.26
N GLY A 130 -8.08 -28.98 -22.90
CA GLY A 130 -9.45 -29.39 -22.51
C GLY A 130 -9.62 -30.87 -22.19
N ALA A 131 -8.53 -31.66 -22.14
CA ALA A 131 -8.60 -33.13 -22.08
C ALA A 131 -8.44 -33.73 -20.67
N GLU A 132 -8.67 -32.97 -19.59
CA GLU A 132 -8.66 -33.51 -18.22
C GLU A 132 -10.05 -33.82 -17.64
N GLU A 133 -11.12 -33.66 -18.41
CA GLU A 133 -12.49 -33.96 -17.95
C GLU A 133 -13.24 -34.84 -18.95
N THR A 134 -12.83 -36.12 -19.03
CA THR A 134 -13.69 -37.30 -19.25
C THR A 134 -12.81 -38.52 -19.49
N ALA A 135 -12.38 -39.17 -18.41
CA ALA A 135 -12.01 -40.58 -18.48
C ALA A 135 -13.23 -41.38 -17.96
N PRO A 136 -13.95 -42.15 -18.81
CA PRO A 136 -14.92 -43.10 -18.28
C PRO A 136 -14.18 -44.18 -17.49
N ALA A 137 -14.73 -44.53 -16.33
CA ALA A 137 -14.22 -45.59 -15.47
C ALA A 137 -14.19 -46.93 -16.23
N PRO A 138 -13.16 -47.77 -16.05
CA PRO A 138 -13.09 -49.06 -16.72
C PRO A 138 -14.15 -50.01 -16.13
N ASP A 139 -14.97 -50.57 -17.03
CA ASP A 139 -15.92 -51.64 -16.73
C ASP A 139 -15.19 -52.87 -16.19
N TYR A 140 -15.46 -53.22 -14.93
CA TYR A 140 -15.05 -54.48 -14.33
C TYR A 140 -16.09 -55.54 -14.71
N ILE A 141 -15.73 -56.42 -15.65
CA ILE A 141 -16.53 -57.61 -15.96
C ILE A 141 -16.28 -58.66 -14.88
N ALA A 142 -17.38 -59.22 -14.37
CA ALA A 142 -17.49 -60.21 -13.30
C ALA A 142 -16.92 -61.60 -13.65
#